data_AF-K9H3K1-F1
#
_entry.id   AF-K9H3K1-F1
#
_cell.length_a   1.000
_cell.length_b   1.000
_cell.length_c   1.000
_cell.angle_alpha   90.00
_cell.angle_beta   90.00
_cell.angle_gamma   90.00
#
_symmetry.space_group_name_H-M   'P 1'
#
loop_
_entity.id
_entity.type
_entity.pdbx_description
1 polymer ?
#
loop_
_entity_poly.entity_id
_entity_poly.type
_entity_poly.pdbx_seq_one_letter_code
_entity_poly.pdbx_strand_id
1 'polypeptide(L)'
;MYATSYQLMAKEAVAVFEAATRARVCVPQSVGELIMQRQIYTLQTLNILIDDILEQGSQTRVQKAPAKKKKTSDDGAAIVLSKLSLRAPRNKLTLSDLVASARDHRDTLEEYLVLLSTEPVVLAHAVNIWFFSRPELVPDEKGRRLPVPIDKHISAAVFEVIHISIQGAAIWKYIASILELLEKSAEDRACRPILLQDISNICHLEFTRAQTLFKRHVQSATGSKWFKRTSNTYDSAGNPHVAMKGNPEDFTVSDPQIHYISRLCQSKLTVSTAAIWIKKLSELHETHPRERERLEDREADSLGDLAIIVGFIQDLSSVIPIPSFSNNNNNNNNNNSRGQKFASKLQEVESELNQAKDQLDLLDLLFPSIIF
;
A
#
# COMPACT_ATOMS: atom_id res chain seq x y z
N MET A 1 -23.91 -11.65 -0.39
CA MET A 1 -25.23 -11.55 0.29
C MET A 1 -25.86 -12.93 0.18
N TYR A 2 -25.87 -13.71 1.26
CA TYR A 2 -26.09 -15.18 1.19
C TYR A 2 -27.53 -15.64 1.46
N ALA A 3 -28.48 -14.72 1.68
CA ALA A 3 -29.90 -15.07 1.79
C ALA A 3 -30.79 -13.92 1.29
N THR A 4 -31.93 -14.27 0.70
CA THR A 4 -32.98 -13.35 0.26
C THR A 4 -34.21 -13.61 1.12
N SER A 5 -34.75 -12.57 1.77
CA SER A 5 -36.00 -12.68 2.52
C SER A 5 -37.19 -12.35 1.62
N TYR A 6 -38.28 -13.10 1.76
CA TYR A 6 -39.52 -12.89 1.01
C TYR A 6 -40.68 -12.71 1.98
N GLN A 7 -41.43 -11.62 1.83
CA GLN A 7 -42.67 -11.41 2.56
C GLN A 7 -43.84 -12.01 1.77
N LEU A 8 -44.50 -13.03 2.32
CA LEU A 8 -45.66 -13.66 1.68
C LEU A 8 -46.94 -12.94 2.09
N MET A 9 -47.62 -12.33 1.12
CA MET A 9 -48.84 -11.53 1.36
C MET A 9 -50.15 -12.33 1.20
N ALA A 10 -50.10 -13.56 0.67
CA ALA A 10 -51.27 -14.41 0.41
C ALA A 10 -51.02 -15.87 0.83
N LYS A 11 -52.06 -16.56 1.30
CA LYS A 11 -51.95 -17.97 1.74
C LYS A 11 -51.63 -18.92 0.58
N GLU A 12 -52.08 -18.65 -0.65
CA GLU A 12 -51.74 -19.48 -1.81
C GLU A 12 -50.25 -19.40 -2.18
N ALA A 13 -49.56 -18.31 -1.82
CA ALA A 13 -48.13 -18.15 -2.06
C ALA A 13 -47.26 -19.09 -1.20
N VAL A 14 -47.79 -19.59 -0.08
CA VAL A 14 -47.09 -20.55 0.80
C VAL A 14 -46.92 -21.91 0.10
N ALA A 15 -47.90 -22.32 -0.71
CA ALA A 15 -47.85 -23.58 -1.47
C ALA A 15 -46.67 -23.62 -2.47
N VAL A 16 -46.30 -22.45 -3.03
CA VAL A 16 -45.16 -22.31 -3.96
C VAL A 16 -43.83 -22.61 -3.27
N PHE A 17 -43.71 -22.33 -1.98
CA PHE A 17 -42.49 -22.56 -1.19
C PHE A 17 -42.51 -23.90 -0.44
N GLU A 18 -43.56 -24.69 -0.55
CA GLU A 18 -43.74 -25.90 0.24
C GLU A 18 -42.65 -26.96 -0.04
N ALA A 19 -42.30 -27.15 -1.33
CA ALA A 19 -41.22 -28.04 -1.74
C ALA A 19 -39.85 -27.58 -1.20
N ALA A 20 -39.57 -26.28 -1.26
CA ALA A 20 -38.32 -25.69 -0.75
C ALA A 20 -38.24 -25.76 0.79
N THR A 21 -39.37 -25.61 1.47
CA THR A 21 -39.48 -25.73 2.94
C THR A 21 -39.26 -27.17 3.39
N ARG A 22 -39.88 -28.14 2.70
CA ARG A 22 -39.64 -29.57 2.93
C ARG A 22 -38.19 -29.96 2.67
N ALA A 23 -37.57 -29.38 1.65
CA ALA A 23 -36.15 -29.57 1.34
C ALA A 23 -35.19 -28.76 2.25
N ARG A 24 -35.71 -27.97 3.21
CA ARG A 24 -34.95 -27.09 4.11
C ARG A 24 -34.06 -26.05 3.41
N VAL A 25 -34.37 -25.73 2.16
CA VAL A 25 -33.69 -24.67 1.39
C VAL A 25 -34.36 -23.30 1.65
N CYS A 26 -35.61 -23.31 2.09
CA CYS A 26 -36.34 -22.15 2.60
C CYS A 26 -36.75 -22.43 4.06
N VAL A 27 -36.52 -21.49 4.96
CA VAL A 27 -36.87 -21.62 6.39
C VAL A 27 -37.71 -20.42 6.83
N PRO A 28 -38.58 -20.58 7.86
CA PRO A 28 -39.25 -19.44 8.47
C PRO A 28 -38.24 -18.38 8.92
N GLN A 29 -38.59 -17.09 8.81
CA GLN A 29 -37.70 -15.99 9.17
C GLN A 29 -37.12 -16.14 10.57
N SER A 30 -37.93 -16.51 11.56
CA SER A 30 -37.48 -16.73 12.94
C SER A 30 -36.39 -17.81 13.05
N VAL A 31 -36.44 -18.85 12.21
CA VAL A 31 -35.41 -19.88 12.15
C VAL A 31 -34.19 -19.37 11.39
N GLY A 32 -34.39 -18.63 10.30
CA GLY A 32 -33.31 -18.00 9.53
C GLY A 32 -32.49 -17.02 10.38
N GLU A 33 -33.14 -16.21 11.21
CA GLU A 33 -32.50 -15.30 12.16
C GLU A 33 -31.63 -16.06 13.18
N LEU A 34 -32.14 -17.17 13.74
CA LEU A 34 -31.35 -18.02 14.65
C LEU A 34 -30.15 -18.69 13.95
N ILE A 35 -30.30 -19.12 12.70
CA ILE A 35 -29.19 -19.66 11.90
C ILE A 35 -28.11 -18.59 11.67
N MET A 36 -28.53 -17.39 11.28
CA MET A 36 -27.63 -16.25 11.07
C MET A 36 -26.93 -15.85 12.38
N GLN A 37 -27.65 -15.77 13.50
CA GLN A 37 -27.06 -15.51 14.81
C GLN A 37 -26.01 -16.56 15.18
N ARG A 38 -26.33 -17.85 15.03
CA ARG A 38 -25.37 -18.93 15.29
C ARG A 38 -24.12 -18.78 14.42
N GLN A 39 -24.28 -18.54 13.12
CA GLN A 39 -23.16 -18.34 12.21
C GLN A 39 -22.31 -17.12 12.61
N ILE A 40 -22.93 -16.01 12.97
CA ILE A 40 -22.25 -14.79 13.43
C ILE A 40 -21.45 -15.09 14.70
N TYR A 41 -22.06 -15.70 15.72
CA TYR A 41 -21.36 -15.99 16.98
C TYR A 41 -20.24 -17.00 16.80
N THR A 42 -20.42 -18.02 15.95
CA THR A 42 -19.35 -18.97 15.63
C THR A 42 -18.18 -18.25 14.96
N LEU A 43 -18.42 -17.40 13.96
CA LEU A 43 -17.37 -16.62 13.30
C LEU A 43 -16.67 -15.67 14.28
N GLN A 44 -17.42 -14.93 15.10
CA GLN A 44 -16.86 -14.05 16.13
C GLN A 44 -15.97 -14.81 17.13
N THR A 45 -16.41 -15.99 17.56
CA THR A 45 -15.65 -16.82 18.51
C THR A 45 -14.36 -17.34 17.88
N LEU A 46 -14.43 -17.76 16.60
CA LEU A 46 -13.25 -18.17 15.85
C LEU A 46 -12.26 -17.02 15.65
N ASN A 47 -12.75 -15.80 15.39
CA ASN A 47 -11.89 -14.62 15.29
C ASN A 47 -11.14 -14.33 16.59
N ILE A 48 -11.85 -14.34 17.72
CA ILE A 48 -11.23 -14.13 19.04
C ILE A 48 -10.18 -15.21 19.31
N LEU A 49 -10.49 -16.47 19.00
CA LEU A 49 -9.54 -17.58 19.19
C LEU A 49 -8.28 -17.42 18.33
N ILE A 50 -8.42 -16.98 17.08
CA ILE A 50 -7.29 -16.71 16.19
C ILE A 50 -6.46 -15.54 16.73
N ASP A 51 -7.09 -14.44 17.13
CA ASP A 51 -6.41 -13.30 17.73
C ASP A 51 -5.60 -13.74 18.98
N ASP A 52 -6.20 -14.54 19.86
CA ASP A 52 -5.53 -15.11 21.04
C ASP A 52 -4.32 -16.00 20.66
N ILE A 53 -4.42 -16.79 19.58
CA ILE A 53 -3.33 -17.63 19.08
C ILE A 53 -2.18 -16.76 18.54
N LEU A 54 -2.51 -15.74 17.73
CA LEU A 54 -1.53 -14.82 17.17
C LEU A 54 -0.82 -14.03 18.28
N GLU A 55 -1.55 -13.57 19.29
CA GLU A 55 -0.99 -12.90 20.46
C GLU A 55 -0.09 -13.83 21.30
N GLN A 56 -0.44 -15.11 21.42
CA GLN A 56 0.42 -16.10 22.09
C GLN A 56 1.73 -16.36 21.35
N GLY A 57 1.72 -16.33 20.02
CA GLY A 57 2.91 -16.48 19.19
C GLY A 57 3.82 -15.25 19.14
N SER A 58 3.36 -14.10 19.66
CA SER A 58 4.10 -12.85 19.69
C SER A 58 5.14 -12.80 20.80
N GLN A 59 6.38 -12.44 20.47
CA GLN A 59 7.48 -12.39 21.44
C GLN A 59 7.36 -11.18 22.38
N THR A 60 6.60 -10.15 21.99
CA THR A 60 6.36 -8.96 22.83
C THR A 60 5.63 -9.26 24.15
N ARG A 61 4.95 -10.40 24.31
CA ARG A 61 4.30 -10.79 25.58
C ARG A 61 5.28 -11.19 26.68
N VAL A 62 6.48 -11.69 26.35
CA VAL A 62 7.48 -12.17 27.34
C VAL A 62 8.15 -10.99 28.06
N GLN A 63 8.09 -9.78 27.49
CA GLN A 63 8.50 -8.55 28.17
C GLN A 63 7.32 -8.03 29.01
N LYS A 64 7.45 -8.15 30.34
CA LYS A 64 6.47 -7.70 31.35
C LYS A 64 5.85 -6.34 31.00
N ALA A 65 4.52 -6.32 30.97
CA ALA A 65 3.64 -5.15 30.87
C ALA A 65 3.98 -4.20 29.71
N PRO A 66 3.26 -4.28 28.57
CA PRO A 66 3.40 -3.27 27.55
C PRO A 66 2.95 -1.94 28.15
N ALA A 67 3.82 -0.92 28.11
CA ALA A 67 3.32 0.43 28.03
C ALA A 67 2.30 0.41 26.90
N LYS A 68 1.02 0.66 27.22
CA LYS A 68 -0.08 0.81 26.25
C LYS A 68 0.50 1.45 25.01
N LYS A 69 0.52 0.72 23.88
CA LYS A 69 1.06 1.17 22.60
C LYS A 69 0.83 2.67 22.48
N LYS A 70 1.90 3.44 22.63
CA LYS A 70 1.89 4.85 22.22
C LYS A 70 1.62 4.75 20.73
N LYS A 71 0.41 5.10 20.30
CA LYS A 71 -0.02 5.20 18.90
C LYS A 71 1.14 5.71 18.06
N THR A 72 1.87 4.82 17.39
CA THR A 72 2.98 5.19 16.51
C THR A 72 2.48 5.54 15.11
N SER A 73 1.25 5.19 14.74
CA SER A 73 0.63 5.61 13.47
C SER A 73 0.02 7.01 13.54
N ASP A 74 -0.61 7.35 14.66
CA ASP A 74 -1.38 8.60 14.80
C ASP A 74 -0.51 9.82 15.15
N ASP A 75 0.77 9.62 15.45
CA ASP A 75 1.74 10.70 15.61
C ASP A 75 2.81 10.59 14.51
N GLY A 76 3.20 9.40 14.05
CA GLY A 76 4.24 9.22 13.02
C GLY A 76 3.92 9.91 11.69
N ALA A 77 2.75 9.64 11.09
CA ALA A 77 2.38 10.22 9.80
C ALA A 77 2.13 11.73 9.88
N ALA A 78 1.50 12.24 10.95
CA ALA A 78 1.38 13.69 11.15
C ALA A 78 2.67 14.37 11.56
N ILE A 79 3.54 13.74 12.35
CA ILE A 79 4.87 14.27 12.64
C ILE A 79 5.68 14.31 11.35
N VAL A 80 5.59 13.31 10.47
CA VAL A 80 6.28 13.30 9.18
C VAL A 80 5.71 14.36 8.24
N LEU A 81 4.38 14.44 8.09
CA LEU A 81 3.72 15.45 7.27
C LEU A 81 3.97 16.87 7.80
N SER A 82 3.91 17.08 9.11
CA SER A 82 4.25 18.37 9.74
C SER A 82 5.75 18.65 9.69
N LYS A 83 6.64 17.66 9.77
CA LYS A 83 8.09 17.84 9.53
C LYS A 83 8.38 18.23 8.08
N LEU A 84 7.55 17.82 7.13
CA LEU A 84 7.62 18.20 5.72
C LEU A 84 6.98 19.57 5.44
N SER A 85 5.88 19.93 6.13
CA SER A 85 5.22 21.24 6.02
C SER A 85 6.00 22.36 6.73
N LEU A 86 6.64 22.04 7.87
CA LEU A 86 7.37 22.97 8.74
C LEU A 86 8.88 22.99 8.51
N ARG A 87 9.39 22.46 7.39
CA ARG A 87 10.82 22.56 7.10
C ARG A 87 11.19 24.00 6.74
N ALA A 88 11.42 24.80 7.77
CA ALA A 88 12.28 25.97 7.72
C ALA A 88 13.57 25.58 6.98
N PRO A 89 14.18 26.48 6.19
CA PRO A 89 15.35 26.15 5.38
C PRO A 89 16.41 25.52 6.29
N ARG A 90 16.58 24.19 6.18
CA ARG A 90 17.61 23.51 6.93
C ARG A 90 18.93 24.18 6.55
N ASN A 91 19.78 24.39 7.56
CA ASN A 91 21.20 24.61 7.36
C ASN A 91 21.69 23.72 6.21
N LYS A 92 22.55 24.26 5.32
CA LYS A 92 23.01 23.60 4.08
C LYS A 92 23.21 22.10 4.32
N LEU A 93 22.29 21.27 3.83
CA LEU A 93 22.41 19.82 3.93
C LEU A 93 23.71 19.40 3.23
N THR A 94 24.41 18.47 3.85
CA THR A 94 25.60 17.85 3.29
C THR A 94 25.27 16.49 2.68
N LEU A 95 26.18 15.96 1.86
CA LEU A 95 26.06 14.59 1.34
C LEU A 95 26.04 13.57 2.48
N SER A 96 26.80 13.82 3.55
CA SER A 96 26.86 12.96 4.73
C SER A 96 25.51 12.88 5.45
N ASP A 97 24.79 14.01 5.55
CA ASP A 97 23.44 14.04 6.12
C ASP A 97 22.45 13.18 5.31
N LEU A 98 22.60 13.18 3.98
CA LEU A 98 21.77 12.34 3.09
C LEU A 98 22.10 10.85 3.23
N VAL A 99 23.38 10.50 3.37
CA VAL A 99 23.82 9.12 3.65
C VAL A 99 23.23 8.64 4.97
N ALA A 100 23.33 9.44 6.03
CA ALA A 100 22.73 9.12 7.32
C ALA A 100 21.21 8.94 7.20
N SER A 101 20.51 9.88 6.56
CA SER A 101 19.07 9.78 6.34
C SER A 101 18.66 8.52 5.56
N ALA A 102 19.44 8.12 4.55
CA ALA A 102 19.13 6.93 3.76
C ALA A 102 19.37 5.64 4.58
N ARG A 103 20.39 5.62 5.44
CA ARG A 103 20.66 4.51 6.37
C ARG A 103 19.57 4.39 7.43
N ASP A 104 19.18 5.49 8.07
CA ASP A 104 18.13 5.48 9.09
C ASP A 104 16.81 4.95 8.53
N HIS A 105 16.46 5.35 7.29
CA HIS A 105 15.25 4.84 6.64
C HIS A 105 15.38 3.36 6.24
N ARG A 106 16.54 2.93 5.73
CA ARG A 106 16.83 1.50 5.50
C ARG A 106 16.66 0.70 6.79
N ASP A 107 17.24 1.17 7.89
CA ASP A 107 17.23 0.45 9.17
C ASP A 107 15.79 0.33 9.71
N THR A 108 14.97 1.38 9.55
CA THR A 108 13.53 1.33 9.85
C THR A 108 12.80 0.24 9.03
N LEU A 109 13.13 0.11 7.74
CA LEU A 109 12.52 -0.92 6.88
C LEU A 109 13.02 -2.34 7.23
N GLU A 110 14.30 -2.50 7.58
CA GLU A 110 14.86 -3.76 8.05
C GLU A 110 14.27 -4.18 9.40
N GLU A 111 14.05 -3.24 10.33
CA GLU A 111 13.32 -3.50 11.57
C GLU A 111 11.89 -3.96 11.31
N TYR A 112 11.18 -3.34 10.35
CA TYR A 112 9.84 -3.78 9.98
C TYR A 112 9.82 -5.20 9.38
N LEU A 113 10.85 -5.58 8.60
CA LEU A 113 11.01 -6.95 8.10
C LEU A 113 11.24 -7.96 9.23
N VAL A 114 12.00 -7.58 10.26
CA VAL A 114 12.16 -8.41 11.46
C VAL A 114 10.80 -8.58 12.15
N LEU A 115 10.01 -7.52 12.30
CA LEU A 115 8.67 -7.61 12.88
C LEU A 115 7.75 -8.52 12.05
N LEU A 116 7.73 -8.40 10.73
CA LEU A 116 6.94 -9.27 9.86
C LEU A 116 7.31 -10.76 9.98
N SER A 117 8.57 -11.07 10.31
CA SER A 117 9.05 -12.46 10.43
C SER A 117 8.98 -13.02 11.85
N THR A 118 8.89 -12.15 12.87
CA THR A 118 8.96 -12.57 14.29
C THR A 118 7.67 -12.30 15.07
N GLU A 119 6.81 -11.42 14.59
CA GLU A 119 5.58 -11.00 15.26
C GLU A 119 4.33 -11.37 14.43
N PRO A 120 3.66 -12.51 14.73
CA PRO A 120 2.52 -13.00 13.96
C PRO A 120 1.37 -12.00 13.83
N VAL A 121 1.12 -11.20 14.88
CA VAL A 121 0.10 -10.14 14.88
C VAL A 121 0.42 -9.06 13.84
N VAL A 122 1.70 -8.70 13.68
CA VAL A 122 2.14 -7.70 12.69
C VAL A 122 1.95 -8.26 11.27
N LEU A 123 2.35 -9.51 11.04
CA LEU A 123 2.16 -10.17 9.75
C LEU A 123 0.68 -10.28 9.39
N ALA A 124 -0.16 -10.78 10.30
CA ALA A 124 -1.60 -10.93 10.07
C ALA A 124 -2.26 -9.58 9.74
N HIS A 125 -1.91 -8.52 10.49
CA HIS A 125 -2.41 -7.18 10.23
C HIS A 125 -1.98 -6.64 8.85
N ALA A 126 -0.71 -6.79 8.49
CA ALA A 126 -0.19 -6.36 7.20
C ALA A 126 -0.88 -7.12 6.04
N VAL A 127 -1.06 -8.43 6.19
CA VAL A 127 -1.73 -9.27 5.19
C VAL A 127 -3.19 -8.89 5.02
N ASN A 128 -3.91 -8.59 6.11
CA ASN A 128 -5.27 -8.07 6.03
C ASN A 128 -5.34 -6.75 5.25
N ILE A 129 -4.45 -5.79 5.53
CA ILE A 129 -4.38 -4.51 4.79
C ILE A 129 -4.16 -4.77 3.29
N TRP A 130 -3.25 -5.67 2.95
CA TRP A 130 -2.94 -6.01 1.56
C TRP A 130 -4.10 -6.74 0.87
N PHE A 131 -4.74 -7.68 1.56
CA PHE A 131 -5.89 -8.41 1.06
C PHE A 131 -7.08 -7.48 0.79
N PHE A 132 -7.38 -6.52 1.68
CA PHE A 132 -8.49 -5.58 1.52
C PHE A 132 -8.18 -4.39 0.61
N SER A 133 -6.95 -4.22 0.15
CA SER A 133 -6.55 -3.15 -0.79
C SER A 133 -6.41 -3.61 -2.24
N ARG A 134 -6.78 -4.86 -2.50
CA ARG A 134 -6.66 -5.49 -3.82
C ARG A 134 -7.46 -4.77 -4.92
N PRO A 135 -6.88 -4.56 -6.11
CA PRO A 135 -7.59 -3.96 -7.25
C PRO A 135 -8.89 -4.68 -7.64
N GLU A 136 -8.97 -6.00 -7.41
CA GLU A 136 -10.13 -6.85 -7.68
C GLU A 136 -11.39 -6.43 -6.90
N LEU A 137 -11.19 -5.83 -5.71
CA LEU A 137 -12.25 -5.31 -4.85
C LEU A 137 -12.80 -3.97 -5.32
N VAL A 138 -12.11 -3.29 -6.24
CA VAL A 138 -12.59 -2.05 -6.86
C VAL A 138 -13.71 -2.39 -7.86
N PRO A 139 -14.89 -1.72 -7.76
CA PRO A 139 -15.98 -1.94 -8.70
C PRO A 139 -15.58 -1.63 -10.14
N ASP A 140 -16.03 -2.46 -11.08
CA ASP A 140 -15.92 -2.19 -12.52
C ASP A 140 -16.94 -1.16 -13.00
N GLU A 141 -16.99 -0.93 -14.31
CA GLU A 141 -17.93 -0.01 -14.95
C GLU A 141 -19.41 -0.39 -14.74
N LYS A 142 -19.68 -1.65 -14.38
CA LYS A 142 -21.01 -2.18 -14.07
C LYS A 142 -21.26 -2.28 -12.56
N GLY A 143 -20.36 -1.73 -11.73
CA GLY A 143 -20.44 -1.80 -10.27
C GLY A 143 -20.10 -3.17 -9.69
N ARG A 144 -19.59 -4.11 -10.51
CA ARG A 144 -19.27 -5.47 -10.07
C ARG A 144 -17.86 -5.51 -9.49
N ARG A 145 -17.74 -6.12 -8.32
CA ARG A 145 -16.44 -6.53 -7.75
C ARG A 145 -16.13 -7.94 -8.23
N LEU A 146 -14.86 -8.25 -8.45
CA LEU A 146 -14.51 -9.64 -8.77
C LEU A 146 -14.78 -10.50 -7.54
N PRO A 147 -15.35 -11.71 -7.70
CA PRO A 147 -15.48 -12.64 -6.59
C PRO A 147 -14.08 -12.92 -6.04
N VAL A 148 -14.00 -13.01 -4.73
CA VAL A 148 -12.76 -13.30 -4.01
C VAL A 148 -12.81 -14.78 -3.61
N PRO A 149 -12.22 -15.71 -4.38
CA PRO A 149 -11.79 -16.98 -3.84
C PRO A 149 -10.84 -16.69 -2.66
N ILE A 150 -11.33 -16.88 -1.43
CA ILE A 150 -10.63 -16.46 -0.20
C ILE A 150 -9.21 -17.06 -0.18
N ASP A 151 -9.09 -18.31 -0.59
CA ASP A 151 -7.89 -19.13 -0.44
C ASP A 151 -6.70 -18.71 -1.34
N LYS A 152 -6.89 -18.62 -2.67
CA LYS A 152 -5.82 -18.20 -3.60
C LYS A 152 -5.29 -16.79 -3.27
N HIS A 153 -6.18 -15.93 -2.77
CA HIS A 153 -5.86 -14.53 -2.57
C HIS A 153 -5.16 -14.23 -1.25
N ILE A 154 -5.29 -15.11 -0.26
CA ILE A 154 -4.52 -15.02 0.99
C ILE A 154 -3.04 -15.27 0.70
N SER A 155 -2.71 -16.37 0.01
CA SER A 155 -1.33 -16.69 -0.39
C SER A 155 -0.69 -15.54 -1.18
N ALA A 156 -1.44 -14.95 -2.11
CA ALA A 156 -1.00 -13.80 -2.88
C ALA A 156 -0.77 -12.55 -1.99
N ALA A 157 -1.64 -12.27 -1.02
CA ALA A 157 -1.49 -11.13 -0.11
C ALA A 157 -0.26 -11.28 0.81
N VAL A 158 0.00 -12.49 1.32
CA VAL A 158 1.21 -12.81 2.09
C VAL A 158 2.46 -12.57 1.27
N PHE A 159 2.48 -13.12 0.05
CA PHE A 159 3.59 -12.92 -0.86
C PHE A 159 3.83 -11.44 -1.15
N GLU A 160 2.77 -10.68 -1.46
CA GLU A 160 2.86 -9.25 -1.74
C GLU A 160 3.42 -8.46 -0.54
N VAL A 161 2.96 -8.71 0.69
CA VAL A 161 3.47 -8.06 1.91
C VAL A 161 4.97 -8.30 2.08
N ILE A 162 5.41 -9.55 1.97
CA ILE A 162 6.82 -9.90 2.17
C ILE A 162 7.65 -9.29 1.03
N HIS A 163 7.20 -9.45 -0.21
CA HIS A 163 7.90 -8.98 -1.39
C HIS A 163 8.09 -7.46 -1.37
N ILE A 164 7.03 -6.69 -1.13
CA ILE A 164 7.09 -5.22 -1.17
C ILE A 164 7.95 -4.64 -0.06
N SER A 165 7.94 -5.26 1.13
CA SER A 165 8.78 -4.85 2.26
C SER A 165 10.25 -5.15 1.98
N ILE A 166 10.57 -6.32 1.40
CA ILE A 166 11.94 -6.65 0.97
C ILE A 166 12.39 -5.71 -0.14
N GLN A 167 11.53 -5.43 -1.11
CA GLN A 167 11.83 -4.53 -2.22
C GLN A 167 12.18 -3.12 -1.71
N GLY A 168 11.38 -2.57 -0.80
CA GLY A 168 11.66 -1.28 -0.17
C GLY A 168 13.02 -1.26 0.55
N ALA A 169 13.29 -2.24 1.41
CA ALA A 169 14.56 -2.32 2.14
C ALA A 169 15.77 -2.45 1.18
N ALA A 170 15.64 -3.26 0.13
CA ALA A 170 16.69 -3.45 -0.88
C ALA A 170 16.97 -2.16 -1.67
N ILE A 171 15.92 -1.43 -2.07
CA ILE A 171 16.05 -0.14 -2.77
C ILE A 171 16.79 0.87 -1.88
N TRP A 172 16.39 1.01 -0.61
CA TRP A 172 17.02 1.98 0.29
C TRP A 172 18.44 1.59 0.70
N LYS A 173 18.72 0.30 0.83
CA LYS A 173 20.10 -0.20 0.95
C LYS A 173 20.95 0.17 -0.25
N TYR A 174 20.40 0.07 -1.46
CA TYR A 174 21.10 0.47 -2.69
C TYR A 174 21.32 1.99 -2.75
N ILE A 175 20.32 2.80 -2.42
CA ILE A 175 20.43 4.27 -2.32
C ILE A 175 21.54 4.67 -1.36
N ALA A 176 21.52 4.15 -0.12
CA ALA A 176 22.55 4.42 0.87
C ALA A 176 23.96 4.05 0.36
N SER A 177 24.09 2.86 -0.25
CA SER A 177 25.37 2.38 -0.78
C SER A 177 25.91 3.26 -1.91
N ILE A 178 25.06 3.73 -2.83
CA ILE A 178 25.52 4.62 -3.90
C ILE A 178 25.89 6.00 -3.37
N LEU A 179 25.14 6.53 -2.39
CA LEU A 179 25.48 7.82 -1.78
C LEU A 179 26.82 7.78 -1.04
N GLU A 180 27.10 6.70 -0.32
CA GLU A 180 28.41 6.46 0.30
C GLU A 180 29.52 6.34 -0.75
N LEU A 181 29.26 5.66 -1.86
CA LEU A 181 30.22 5.54 -2.94
C LEU A 181 30.49 6.90 -3.58
N LEU A 182 29.44 7.70 -3.78
CA LEU A 182 29.53 9.06 -4.32
C LEU A 182 30.33 10.01 -3.40
N GLU A 183 30.19 9.85 -2.09
CA GLU A 183 30.96 10.58 -1.09
C GLU A 183 32.45 10.22 -1.16
N LYS A 184 32.76 8.92 -1.30
CA LYS A 184 34.13 8.39 -1.41
C LYS A 184 34.77 8.70 -2.78
N SER A 185 33.99 8.79 -3.84
CA SER A 185 34.47 8.96 -5.22
C SER A 185 34.43 10.42 -5.70
N ALA A 186 34.57 11.39 -4.79
CA ALA A 186 34.39 12.81 -5.10
C ALA A 186 35.29 13.32 -6.26
N GLU A 187 36.49 12.76 -6.39
CA GLU A 187 37.48 13.15 -7.41
C GLU A 187 37.40 12.32 -8.71
N ASP A 188 36.67 11.20 -8.72
CA ASP A 188 36.54 10.34 -9.89
C ASP A 188 35.54 10.93 -10.91
N ARG A 189 36.09 11.65 -11.88
CA ARG A 189 35.33 12.32 -12.95
C ARG A 189 34.60 11.33 -13.89
N ALA A 190 35.03 10.07 -13.96
CA ALA A 190 34.40 9.06 -14.80
C ALA A 190 33.27 8.32 -14.07
N CYS A 191 33.48 7.99 -12.79
CA CYS A 191 32.49 7.28 -11.98
C CYS A 191 31.34 8.19 -11.55
N ARG A 192 31.62 9.44 -11.16
CA ARG A 192 30.62 10.35 -10.60
C ARG A 192 29.36 10.52 -11.46
N PRO A 193 29.44 10.79 -12.79
CA PRO A 193 28.24 10.90 -13.61
C PRO A 193 27.39 9.62 -13.67
N ILE A 194 28.03 8.45 -13.57
CA ILE A 194 27.33 7.16 -13.55
C ILE A 194 26.53 7.04 -12.25
N LEU A 195 27.17 7.27 -11.09
CA LEU A 195 26.51 7.20 -9.79
C LEU A 195 25.34 8.18 -9.68
N LEU A 196 25.50 9.40 -10.20
CA LEU A 196 24.41 10.38 -10.23
C LEU A 196 23.22 9.92 -11.09
N GLN A 197 23.50 9.23 -12.21
CA GLN A 197 22.44 8.68 -13.04
C GLN A 197 21.74 7.49 -12.37
N ASP A 198 22.49 6.59 -11.71
CA ASP A 198 21.93 5.50 -10.91
C ASP A 198 21.02 6.04 -9.81
N ILE A 199 21.49 7.04 -9.05
CA ILE A 199 20.72 7.71 -8.01
C ILE A 199 19.41 8.28 -8.57
N SER A 200 19.48 8.99 -9.70
CA SER A 200 18.29 9.54 -10.36
C SER A 200 17.28 8.44 -10.73
N ASN A 201 17.77 7.36 -11.32
CA ASN A 201 16.95 6.24 -11.77
C ASN A 201 16.29 5.51 -10.61
N ILE A 202 17.05 5.21 -9.54
CA ILE A 202 16.51 4.49 -8.39
C ILE A 202 15.53 5.35 -7.57
N CYS A 203 15.79 6.66 -7.43
CA CYS A 203 14.87 7.57 -6.76
C CYS A 203 13.54 7.68 -7.52
N HIS A 204 13.58 7.73 -8.85
CA HIS A 204 12.37 7.73 -9.67
C HIS A 204 11.59 6.41 -9.54
N LEU A 205 12.30 5.28 -9.51
CA LEU A 205 11.70 3.96 -9.30
C LEU A 205 11.01 3.91 -7.93
N GLU A 206 11.69 4.35 -6.87
CA GLU A 206 11.16 4.34 -5.50
C GLU A 206 9.95 5.27 -5.34
N PHE A 207 10.01 6.46 -5.94
CA PHE A 207 8.87 7.38 -5.99
C PHE A 207 7.67 6.74 -6.68
N THR A 208 7.88 6.10 -7.83
CA THR A 208 6.81 5.41 -8.59
C THR A 208 6.21 4.27 -7.77
N ARG A 209 7.06 3.48 -7.08
CA ARG A 209 6.65 2.39 -6.20
C ARG A 209 5.74 2.91 -5.08
N ALA A 210 6.20 3.91 -4.33
CA ALA A 210 5.43 4.48 -3.22
C ALA A 210 4.13 5.15 -3.68
N GLN A 211 4.14 5.83 -4.82
CA GLN A 211 2.92 6.39 -5.41
C GLN A 211 1.91 5.29 -5.76
N THR A 212 2.39 4.17 -6.33
CA THR A 212 1.55 3.02 -6.67
C THR A 212 0.93 2.39 -5.43
N LEU A 213 1.69 2.26 -4.34
CA LEU A 213 1.19 1.77 -3.06
C LEU A 213 0.14 2.71 -2.46
N PHE A 214 0.43 4.01 -2.42
CA PHE A 214 -0.53 5.00 -1.95
C PHE A 214 -1.85 4.93 -2.74
N LYS A 215 -1.76 4.87 -4.08
CA LYS A 215 -2.94 4.71 -4.94
C LYS A 215 -3.69 3.40 -4.64
N ARG A 216 -2.98 2.28 -4.40
CA ARG A 216 -3.58 0.98 -4.06
C ARG A 216 -4.44 1.07 -2.80
N HIS A 217 -3.95 1.75 -1.75
CA HIS A 217 -4.73 1.90 -0.53
C HIS A 217 -5.93 2.83 -0.75
N VAL A 218 -5.70 4.00 -1.36
CA VAL A 218 -6.74 5.01 -1.62
C VAL A 218 -7.89 4.47 -2.47
N GLN A 219 -7.60 3.75 -3.56
CA GLN A 219 -8.63 3.26 -4.49
C GLN A 219 -9.62 2.27 -3.87
N SER A 220 -9.27 1.69 -2.71
CA SER A 220 -10.08 0.70 -1.98
C SER A 220 -10.68 1.23 -0.68
N ALA A 221 -10.38 2.48 -0.33
CA ALA A 221 -10.71 3.12 0.94
C ALA A 221 -11.50 4.41 0.68
N THR A 222 -11.00 5.56 1.14
CA THR A 222 -11.60 6.89 1.00
C THR A 222 -11.82 7.26 -0.47
N GLY A 223 -10.95 6.79 -1.37
CA GLY A 223 -11.07 6.98 -2.82
C GLY A 223 -12.05 6.05 -3.53
N SER A 224 -12.60 5.02 -2.89
CA SER A 224 -13.31 3.90 -3.57
C SER A 224 -14.43 4.30 -4.54
N LYS A 225 -15.13 5.41 -4.30
CA LYS A 225 -16.17 5.94 -5.20
C LYS A 225 -15.61 6.55 -6.48
N TRP A 226 -14.37 7.02 -6.43
CA TRP A 226 -13.65 7.78 -7.46
C TRP A 226 -12.69 6.95 -8.28
N PHE A 227 -12.60 5.64 -8.04
CA PHE A 227 -11.86 4.73 -8.89
C PHE A 227 -12.79 3.70 -9.52
N LYS A 228 -12.47 3.29 -10.74
CA LYS A 228 -13.08 2.14 -11.43
C LYS A 228 -11.99 1.21 -11.90
N ARG A 229 -12.26 -0.09 -11.76
CA ARG A 229 -11.51 -1.10 -12.48
C ARG A 229 -11.99 -1.15 -13.92
N THR A 230 -11.08 -1.21 -14.88
CA THR A 230 -11.43 -1.43 -16.28
C THR A 230 -11.56 -2.92 -16.53
N SER A 231 -12.72 -3.36 -17.02
CA SER A 231 -12.96 -4.79 -17.28
C SER A 231 -11.96 -5.35 -18.30
N ASN A 232 -11.39 -6.52 -18.03
CA ASN A 232 -10.46 -7.25 -18.90
C ASN A 232 -9.20 -6.46 -19.33
N THR A 233 -8.83 -5.43 -18.57
CA THR A 233 -7.61 -4.68 -18.80
C THR A 233 -6.66 -4.90 -17.62
N TYR A 234 -5.43 -5.24 -17.93
CA TYR A 234 -4.37 -5.48 -16.96
C TYR A 234 -3.18 -4.58 -17.26
N ASP A 235 -2.41 -4.22 -16.24
CA ASP A 235 -1.14 -3.53 -16.43
C ASP A 235 -0.03 -4.51 -16.86
N SER A 236 1.18 -3.98 -17.08
CA SER A 236 2.35 -4.78 -17.48
C SER A 236 2.76 -5.83 -16.45
N ALA A 237 2.31 -5.68 -15.19
CA ALA A 237 2.56 -6.62 -14.10
C ALA A 237 1.40 -7.62 -13.94
N GLY A 238 0.38 -7.59 -14.80
CA GLY A 238 -0.76 -8.50 -14.75
C GLY A 238 -1.81 -8.12 -13.71
N ASN A 239 -1.70 -6.94 -13.07
CA ASN A 239 -2.71 -6.50 -12.10
C ASN A 239 -3.90 -5.85 -12.82
N PRO A 240 -5.13 -5.99 -12.29
CA PRO A 240 -6.29 -5.33 -12.88
C PRO A 240 -6.09 -3.82 -12.97
N HIS A 241 -6.34 -3.26 -14.15
CA HIS A 241 -6.15 -1.83 -14.38
C HIS A 241 -7.24 -1.03 -13.66
N VAL A 242 -6.82 -0.10 -12.79
CA VAL A 242 -7.71 0.80 -12.06
C VAL A 242 -7.43 2.26 -12.44
N ALA A 243 -8.48 2.92 -12.92
CA ALA A 243 -8.46 4.30 -13.36
C ALA A 243 -9.35 5.18 -12.47
N MET A 244 -8.94 6.44 -12.30
CA MET A 244 -9.75 7.44 -11.63
C MET A 244 -10.98 7.82 -12.47
N LYS A 245 -12.09 8.10 -11.80
CA LYS A 245 -13.34 8.61 -12.36
C LYS A 245 -13.38 10.13 -12.17
N GLY A 246 -13.85 10.84 -13.20
CA GLY A 246 -14.04 12.29 -13.13
C GLY A 246 -12.72 13.07 -13.15
N ASN A 247 -12.83 14.39 -13.03
CA ASN A 247 -11.68 15.28 -12.98
C ASN A 247 -11.42 15.68 -11.51
N PRO A 248 -10.19 15.58 -10.99
CA PRO A 248 -9.90 16.03 -9.62
C PRO A 248 -10.34 17.47 -9.33
N GLU A 249 -10.40 18.33 -10.34
CA GLU A 249 -10.88 19.72 -10.20
C GLU A 249 -12.33 19.83 -9.70
N ASP A 250 -13.15 18.79 -9.92
CA ASP A 250 -14.56 18.76 -9.50
C ASP A 250 -14.68 18.75 -7.95
N PHE A 251 -13.61 18.36 -7.25
CA PHE A 251 -13.57 18.25 -5.79
C PHE A 251 -13.00 19.49 -5.09
N THR A 252 -12.45 20.45 -5.83
CA THR A 252 -11.69 21.57 -5.25
C THR A 252 -12.51 22.35 -4.20
N VAL A 253 -13.82 22.48 -4.40
CA VAL A 253 -14.73 23.16 -3.48
C VAL A 253 -15.51 22.20 -2.58
N SER A 254 -15.87 21.01 -3.09
CA SER A 254 -16.79 20.09 -2.42
C SER A 254 -16.10 19.16 -1.41
N ASP A 255 -14.88 18.70 -1.73
CA ASP A 255 -14.06 17.86 -0.86
C ASP A 255 -12.55 18.09 -1.16
N PRO A 256 -11.92 19.10 -0.53
CA PRO A 256 -10.52 19.43 -0.75
C PRO A 256 -9.54 18.27 -0.44
N GLN A 257 -9.88 17.40 0.51
CA GLN A 257 -9.07 16.24 0.85
C GLN A 257 -9.03 15.25 -0.31
N ILE A 258 -10.21 14.90 -0.85
CA ILE A 258 -10.29 14.04 -2.04
C ILE A 258 -9.59 14.69 -3.24
N HIS A 259 -9.68 16.02 -3.40
CA HIS A 259 -8.94 16.73 -4.46
C HIS A 259 -7.43 16.48 -4.36
N TYR A 260 -6.82 16.75 -3.19
CA TYR A 260 -5.36 16.58 -3.02
C TYR A 260 -4.92 15.12 -3.12
N ILE A 261 -5.65 14.19 -2.52
CA ILE A 261 -5.38 12.75 -2.61
C ILE A 261 -5.45 12.29 -4.07
N SER A 262 -6.47 12.74 -4.81
CA SER A 262 -6.65 12.38 -6.21
C SER A 262 -5.49 12.88 -7.09
N ARG A 263 -4.95 14.07 -6.79
CA ARG A 263 -3.75 14.58 -7.47
C ARG A 263 -2.53 13.69 -7.25
N LEU A 264 -2.36 13.18 -6.03
CA LEU A 264 -1.27 12.27 -5.69
C LEU A 264 -1.40 10.89 -6.36
N CYS A 265 -2.59 10.50 -6.83
CA CYS A 265 -2.80 9.24 -7.53
C CYS A 265 -2.69 9.33 -9.08
N GLN A 266 -2.37 10.49 -9.65
CA GLN A 266 -2.31 10.67 -11.11
C GLN A 266 -1.05 10.06 -11.72
N SER A 267 -1.16 9.43 -12.90
CA SER A 267 -0.04 8.77 -13.58
C SER A 267 1.10 9.69 -14.04
N LYS A 268 0.87 11.00 -14.12
CA LYS A 268 1.87 12.00 -14.53
C LYS A 268 2.37 12.84 -13.35
N LEU A 269 2.30 12.32 -12.13
CA LEU A 269 2.80 13.01 -10.95
C LEU A 269 4.33 13.07 -11.00
N THR A 270 4.88 14.25 -10.73
CA THR A 270 6.32 14.47 -10.55
C THR A 270 6.62 14.65 -9.06
N VAL A 271 7.86 14.43 -8.64
CA VAL A 271 8.28 14.70 -7.24
C VAL A 271 7.96 16.14 -6.82
N SER A 272 8.22 17.12 -7.68
CA SER A 272 7.94 18.53 -7.41
C SER A 272 6.45 18.83 -7.22
N THR A 273 5.58 18.23 -8.04
CA THR A 273 4.14 18.40 -7.92
C THR A 273 3.57 17.60 -6.74
N ALA A 274 4.10 16.40 -6.46
CA ALA A 274 3.76 15.61 -5.29
C ALA A 274 4.02 16.40 -4.00
N ALA A 275 5.17 17.05 -3.88
CA ALA A 275 5.50 17.87 -2.72
C ALA A 275 4.50 19.02 -2.49
N ILE A 276 4.04 19.67 -3.58
CA ILE A 276 3.02 20.73 -3.49
C ILE A 276 1.70 20.17 -2.93
N TRP A 277 1.26 19.02 -3.43
CA TRP A 277 0.00 18.42 -3.00
C TRP A 277 0.07 17.83 -1.59
N ILE A 278 1.18 17.21 -1.21
CA ILE A 278 1.45 16.75 0.15
C ILE A 278 1.44 17.94 1.12
N LYS A 279 2.08 19.05 0.76
CA LYS A 279 2.07 20.27 1.58
C LYS A 279 0.66 20.82 1.77
N LYS A 280 -0.12 20.96 0.69
CA LYS A 280 -1.52 21.41 0.78
C LYS A 280 -2.38 20.48 1.64
N LEU A 281 -2.17 19.17 1.53
CA LEU A 281 -2.87 18.19 2.35
C LEU A 281 -2.46 18.28 3.83
N SER A 282 -1.19 18.51 4.14
CA SER A 282 -0.73 18.78 5.51
C SER A 282 -1.35 20.05 6.08
N GLU A 283 -1.34 21.14 5.32
CA GLU A 283 -1.98 22.41 5.71
C GLU A 283 -3.49 22.22 5.97
N LEU A 284 -4.17 21.40 5.16
CA LEU A 284 -5.56 21.03 5.39
C LEU A 284 -5.74 20.24 6.70
N HIS A 285 -4.91 19.24 6.96
CA HIS A 285 -4.99 18.42 8.18
C HIS A 285 -4.65 19.22 9.45
N GLU A 286 -3.72 20.17 9.37
CA GLU A 286 -3.36 21.06 10.47
C GLU A 286 -4.52 22.03 10.79
N THR A 287 -5.16 22.59 9.76
CA THR A 287 -6.29 23.50 9.93
C THR A 287 -7.59 22.78 10.30
N HIS A 288 -7.77 21.55 9.84
CA HIS A 288 -8.96 20.72 10.03
C HIS A 288 -8.57 19.29 10.45
N PRO A 289 -8.23 19.06 11.73
CA PRO A 289 -7.82 17.72 12.21
C PRO A 289 -8.83 16.61 11.97
N ARG A 290 -10.13 16.93 11.87
CA ARG A 290 -11.17 15.95 11.52
C ARG A 290 -11.00 15.37 10.12
N GLU A 291 -10.49 16.14 9.16
CA GLU A 291 -10.19 15.64 7.81
C GLU A 291 -9.08 14.58 7.85
N ARG A 292 -8.10 14.78 8.73
CA ARG A 292 -7.06 13.80 8.97
C ARG A 292 -7.63 12.47 9.52
N GLU A 293 -8.56 12.54 10.46
CA GLU A 293 -9.23 11.38 11.06
C GLU A 293 -10.13 10.62 10.07
N ARG A 294 -10.45 11.21 8.90
CA ARG A 294 -11.19 10.52 7.83
C ARG A 294 -10.34 9.52 7.05
N LEU A 295 -9.01 9.62 7.10
CA LEU A 295 -8.13 8.66 6.44
C LEU A 295 -8.11 7.33 7.21
N GLU A 296 -8.20 6.22 6.48
CA GLU A 296 -7.91 4.92 7.07
C GLU A 296 -6.41 4.81 7.39
N ASP A 297 -6.03 4.04 8.42
CA ASP A 297 -4.64 3.87 8.85
C ASP A 297 -3.70 3.51 7.68
N ARG A 298 -4.13 2.58 6.80
CA ARG A 298 -3.37 2.19 5.60
C ARG A 298 -3.16 3.33 4.59
N GLU A 299 -4.09 4.28 4.50
CA GLU A 299 -3.95 5.46 3.64
C GLU A 299 -2.99 6.47 4.29
N ALA A 300 -3.07 6.64 5.60
CA ALA A 300 -2.17 7.52 6.35
C ALA A 300 -0.72 7.02 6.33
N ASP A 301 -0.51 5.71 6.53
CA ASP A 301 0.82 5.09 6.51
C ASP A 301 1.47 5.21 5.12
N SER A 302 0.74 4.82 4.06
CA SER A 302 1.26 4.93 2.69
C SER A 302 1.45 6.37 2.21
N LEU A 303 0.66 7.32 2.72
CA LEU A 303 0.91 8.76 2.51
C LEU A 303 2.19 9.19 3.21
N GLY A 304 2.43 8.72 4.44
CA GLY A 304 3.66 8.97 5.19
C GLY A 304 4.90 8.49 4.42
N ASP A 305 4.87 7.26 3.92
CA ASP A 305 5.96 6.69 3.11
C ASP A 305 6.23 7.52 1.85
N LEU A 306 5.18 7.86 1.09
CA LEU A 306 5.30 8.71 -0.08
C LEU A 306 5.91 10.07 0.27
N ALA A 307 5.52 10.64 1.40
CA ALA A 307 6.00 11.93 1.86
C ALA A 307 7.49 11.88 2.28
N ILE A 308 7.93 10.80 2.94
CA ILE A 308 9.36 10.56 3.26
C ILE A 308 10.18 10.50 1.97
N ILE A 309 9.73 9.72 0.98
CA ILE A 309 10.45 9.55 -0.29
C ILE A 309 10.52 10.87 -1.06
N VAL A 310 9.41 11.60 -1.16
CA VAL A 310 9.37 12.92 -1.83
C VAL A 310 10.31 13.90 -1.12
N GLY A 311 10.26 13.96 0.21
CA GLY A 311 11.13 14.83 1.00
C GLY A 311 12.62 14.52 0.82
N PHE A 312 12.96 13.23 0.82
CA PHE A 312 14.33 12.78 0.57
C PHE A 312 14.83 13.18 -0.82
N ILE A 313 14.02 13.01 -1.87
CA ILE A 313 14.42 13.39 -3.24
C ILE A 313 14.59 14.91 -3.37
N GLN A 314 13.76 15.70 -2.69
CA GLN A 314 13.92 17.16 -2.65
C GLN A 314 15.22 17.57 -1.95
N ASP A 315 15.54 16.94 -0.83
CA ASP A 315 16.80 17.16 -0.12
C ASP A 315 18.00 16.80 -0.99
N LEU A 316 17.96 15.63 -1.61
CA LEU A 316 18.99 15.14 -2.51
C LEU A 316 19.25 16.12 -3.66
N SER A 317 18.18 16.64 -4.27
CA SER A 317 18.24 17.62 -5.36
C SER A 317 18.79 18.98 -4.91
N SER A 318 18.71 19.31 -3.63
CA SER A 318 19.26 20.54 -3.05
C SER A 318 20.77 20.45 -2.79
N VAL A 319 21.30 19.24 -2.59
CA VAL A 319 22.72 18.99 -2.29
C VAL A 319 23.51 18.63 -3.54
N ILE A 320 22.89 17.93 -4.49
CA ILE A 320 23.56 17.36 -5.65
C ILE A 320 22.76 17.67 -6.92
N PRO A 321 23.40 18.11 -8.02
CA PRO A 321 22.74 18.24 -9.31
C PRO A 321 22.41 16.85 -9.87
N ILE A 322 21.17 16.41 -9.69
CA ILE A 322 20.67 15.14 -10.20
C ILE A 322 20.34 15.28 -11.70
N PRO A 323 20.83 14.40 -12.58
CA PRO A 323 20.44 14.39 -13.99
C PRO A 323 18.97 13.98 -14.15
N SER A 324 18.34 14.38 -15.26
CA SER A 324 17.01 13.89 -15.61
C SER A 324 16.96 12.36 -15.66
N PHE A 325 15.80 11.80 -15.31
CA PHE A 325 15.54 10.38 -15.45
C PHE A 325 15.79 9.92 -16.89
N SER A 326 16.59 8.88 -17.07
CA SER A 326 16.88 8.31 -18.39
C SER A 326 15.81 7.29 -18.74
N ASN A 327 14.79 7.69 -19.50
CA ASN A 327 13.75 6.79 -20.03
C ASN A 327 14.09 6.44 -21.49
N ASN A 328 14.90 5.41 -21.71
CA ASN A 328 15.33 5.05 -23.06
C ASN A 328 14.47 3.92 -23.63
N ASN A 329 13.18 4.20 -23.87
CA ASN A 329 12.30 3.32 -24.67
C ASN A 329 12.42 3.54 -26.19
N ASN A 330 13.35 4.40 -26.64
CA ASN A 330 13.67 4.53 -28.05
C ASN A 330 14.90 3.68 -28.39
N ASN A 331 14.63 2.51 -28.97
CA ASN A 331 15.59 1.76 -29.77
C ASN A 331 16.20 2.70 -30.83
N ASN A 332 17.47 3.05 -30.62
CA ASN A 332 18.46 3.65 -31.55
C ASN A 332 19.22 4.79 -30.88
N ASN A 333 20.10 4.47 -29.92
CA ASN A 333 21.41 5.12 -29.76
C ASN A 333 22.18 4.50 -28.58
N ASN A 334 23.31 3.88 -28.91
CA ASN A 334 24.17 3.07 -28.02
C ASN A 334 24.93 3.84 -26.91
N ASN A 335 24.54 5.06 -26.55
CA ASN A 335 25.36 5.91 -25.67
C ASN A 335 24.74 6.32 -24.32
N ASN A 336 23.49 5.93 -24.01
CA ASN A 336 22.77 6.37 -22.79
C ASN A 336 22.39 5.26 -21.78
N SER A 337 23.00 4.08 -21.85
CA SER A 337 22.79 2.95 -20.91
C SER A 337 23.60 3.07 -19.60
N ARG A 338 24.11 4.26 -19.28
CA ARG A 338 24.87 4.48 -18.04
C ARG A 338 23.91 4.46 -16.85
N GLY A 339 24.12 3.52 -15.93
CA GLY A 339 23.42 3.48 -14.66
C GLY A 339 21.99 2.94 -14.63
N GLN A 340 21.61 2.17 -15.64
CA GLN A 340 20.29 1.52 -15.70
C GLN A 340 20.31 0.05 -15.24
N LYS A 341 21.49 -0.55 -15.02
CA LYS A 341 21.63 -2.00 -14.78
C LYS A 341 20.84 -2.50 -13.56
N PHE A 342 20.82 -1.74 -12.48
CA PHE A 342 20.09 -2.14 -11.28
C PHE A 342 18.58 -1.99 -11.49
N ALA A 343 18.13 -0.82 -11.96
CA ALA A 343 16.70 -0.57 -12.20
C ALA A 343 16.09 -1.55 -13.21
N SER A 344 16.80 -1.87 -14.30
CA SER A 344 16.33 -2.84 -15.30
C SER A 344 16.25 -4.25 -14.73
N LYS A 345 17.26 -4.69 -13.97
CA LYS A 345 17.26 -6.01 -13.32
C LYS A 345 16.18 -6.11 -12.25
N LEU A 346 15.93 -5.02 -11.51
CA LEU A 346 14.87 -4.99 -10.51
C LEU A 346 13.50 -5.16 -11.16
N GLN A 347 13.26 -4.50 -12.30
CA GLN A 347 12.03 -4.67 -13.08
C GLN A 347 11.89 -6.09 -13.67
N GLU A 348 12.99 -6.69 -14.12
CA GLU A 348 13.02 -8.07 -14.59
C GLU A 348 12.61 -9.05 -13.47
N VAL A 349 13.26 -8.94 -12.30
CA VAL A 349 12.93 -9.74 -11.11
C VAL A 349 11.48 -9.52 -10.67
N GLU A 350 10.98 -8.27 -10.71
CA GLU A 350 9.59 -7.96 -10.39
C GLU A 350 8.61 -8.65 -11.36
N SER A 351 8.96 -8.71 -12.65
CA SER A 351 8.15 -9.43 -13.65
C SER A 351 8.12 -10.94 -13.41
N GLU A 352 9.25 -11.55 -13.03
CA GLU A 352 9.34 -12.98 -12.71
C GLU A 352 8.55 -13.31 -11.43
N LEU A 353 8.67 -12.48 -10.40
CA LEU A 353 7.97 -12.66 -9.13
C LEU A 353 6.45 -12.51 -9.29
N ASN A 354 5.99 -11.59 -10.14
CA ASN A 354 4.57 -11.45 -10.46
C ASN A 354 4.00 -12.70 -11.16
N GLN A 355 4.78 -13.38 -12.01
CA GLN A 355 4.36 -14.65 -12.62
C GLN A 355 4.30 -15.79 -11.59
N ALA A 356 5.26 -15.82 -10.66
CA ALA A 356 5.30 -16.83 -9.60
C ALA A 356 4.15 -16.66 -8.58
N LYS A 357 3.74 -15.42 -8.29
CA LYS A 357 2.65 -15.08 -7.36
C LYS A 357 1.36 -15.83 -7.66
N ASP A 358 1.00 -15.99 -8.93
CA ASP A 358 -0.24 -16.66 -9.35
C ASP A 358 -0.22 -18.18 -9.18
N GLN A 359 0.98 -18.77 -9.03
CA GLN A 359 1.22 -20.20 -8.88
C GLN A 359 1.45 -20.59 -7.41
N LEU A 360 1.55 -19.60 -6.51
CA LEU A 360 1.88 -19.81 -5.12
C LEU A 360 0.64 -20.23 -4.31
N ASP A 361 0.71 -21.41 -3.70
CA ASP A 361 -0.24 -21.85 -2.68
C ASP A 361 0.50 -22.01 -1.35
N LEU A 362 0.17 -21.14 -0.39
CA LEU A 362 0.73 -21.14 0.95
C LEU A 362 -0.27 -21.66 1.99
N LEU A 363 -1.46 -22.14 1.60
CA LEU A 363 -2.52 -22.46 2.57
C LEU A 363 -2.09 -23.46 3.64
N ASP A 364 -1.30 -24.46 3.25
CA ASP A 364 -0.76 -25.46 4.17
C ASP A 364 0.17 -24.87 5.26
N LEU A 365 0.76 -23.70 4.99
CA LEU A 365 1.63 -22.97 5.92
C LEU A 365 0.88 -21.88 6.69
N LEU A 366 -0.34 -21.54 6.27
CA LEU A 366 -1.11 -20.40 6.75
C LEU A 366 -2.29 -20.79 7.64
N PHE A 367 -2.48 -22.07 7.97
CA PHE A 367 -3.51 -22.54 8.89
C PHE A 367 -3.00 -22.60 10.36
N PRO A 368 -3.71 -21.97 11.34
CA PRO A 368 -4.81 -21.02 11.27
C PRO A 368 -4.26 -19.60 11.53
N SER A 369 -3.43 -19.11 10.63
CA SER A 369 -2.62 -17.90 10.85
C SER A 369 -3.21 -16.67 10.16
N ILE A 370 -4.09 -16.82 9.15
CA ILE A 370 -4.44 -15.70 8.27
C ILE A 370 -5.93 -15.71 7.82
N ILE A 371 -6.67 -14.73 8.37
CA ILE A 371 -7.98 -14.08 8.03
C ILE A 371 -9.31 -14.67 8.54
N PHE A 372 -10.06 -13.81 9.25
CA PHE A 372 -11.47 -13.44 8.95
C PHE A 372 -11.77 -11.98 9.27
#